data_AF-A0A538KQJ9-F1
#
_entry.id   AF-A0A538KQJ9-F1
#
_cell.length_a   1.000
_cell.length_b   1.000
_cell.length_c   1.000
_cell.angle_alpha   90.00
_cell.angle_beta   90.00
_cell.angle_gamma   90.00
#
_symmetry.space_group_name_H-M   'P 1'
#
loop_
_entity.id
_entity.type
_entity.pdbx_description
1 polymer ?
#
loop_
_entity_poly.entity_id
_entity_poly.type
_entity_poly.pdbx_seq_one_letter_code
_entity_poly.pdbx_strand_id
1 'polypeptide(L)'
;MQLLLKTLTSKGLARTGMPVEAFNEPDNGAYYVDPSHAAGYFGELVATGGSQVHAIAGVFESAWDGTYATTYVNALKSSGYSSSATSWSVHDYNDTTDAGTIQNCSPSDLPACNHQSVSQFIWWLQSQGEPTSDVWITESGDAKNCSSNGCWLTHSRSEEANTAYGWEQLRSYAQHTFWYQWQTSGTDSWDSALVNSSGQPRPSYCVIAFNETPAQALSDSRCPGS
;
A
#
# COMPACT_ATOMS: atom_id res chain seq x y z
N MET A 1 -18.49 -14.57 -2.04
CA MET A 1 -17.40 -15.06 -2.91
C MET A 1 -17.84 -15.89 -4.12
N GLN A 2 -18.65 -16.95 -3.96
CA GLN A 2 -19.07 -17.83 -5.08
C GLN A 2 -19.68 -17.09 -6.28
N LEU A 3 -20.52 -16.08 -6.04
CA LEU A 3 -21.11 -15.27 -7.12
C LEU A 3 -20.05 -14.44 -7.86
N LEU A 4 -19.05 -13.90 -7.15
CA LEU A 4 -17.95 -13.14 -7.77
C LEU A 4 -17.13 -14.05 -8.68
N LEU A 5 -16.67 -15.20 -8.19
CA LEU A 5 -15.88 -16.15 -8.99
C LEU A 5 -16.68 -16.72 -10.17
N LYS A 6 -17.97 -17.00 -9.97
CA LYS A 6 -18.87 -17.39 -11.06
C LYS A 6 -18.99 -16.29 -12.11
N THR A 7 -19.12 -15.04 -11.68
CA THR A 7 -19.19 -13.87 -12.57
C THR A 7 -17.89 -13.70 -13.35
N LEU A 8 -16.75 -13.67 -12.67
CA LEU A 8 -15.43 -13.54 -13.29
C LEU A 8 -15.15 -14.69 -14.26
N THR A 9 -15.45 -15.93 -13.88
CA THR A 9 -15.33 -17.10 -14.77
C THR A 9 -16.25 -16.98 -15.98
N SER A 10 -17.52 -16.59 -15.79
CA SER A 10 -18.47 -16.43 -16.89
C SER A 10 -18.09 -15.32 -17.89
N LYS A 11 -17.27 -14.36 -17.45
CA LYS A 11 -16.74 -13.27 -18.28
C LYS A 11 -15.35 -13.58 -18.86
N GLY A 12 -14.78 -14.75 -18.59
CA GLY A 12 -13.40 -15.09 -18.99
C GLY A 12 -12.34 -14.25 -18.29
N LEU A 13 -12.69 -13.62 -17.16
CA LEU A 13 -11.82 -12.76 -16.36
C LEU A 13 -11.14 -13.53 -15.21
N ALA A 14 -11.74 -14.63 -14.75
CA ALA A 14 -11.08 -15.49 -13.78
C ALA A 14 -9.87 -16.17 -14.43
N ARG A 15 -8.71 -16.02 -13.80
CA ARG A 15 -7.46 -16.68 -14.20
C ARG A 15 -6.91 -17.39 -12.98
N THR A 16 -6.23 -18.51 -13.20
CA THR A 16 -5.51 -19.21 -12.12
C THR A 16 -4.55 -18.24 -11.44
N GLY A 17 -4.58 -18.20 -10.11
CA GLY A 17 -3.75 -17.30 -9.31
C GLY A 17 -4.12 -15.82 -9.43
N MET A 18 -5.37 -15.48 -9.71
CA MET A 18 -5.80 -14.08 -9.71
C MET A 18 -5.66 -13.50 -8.28
N PRO A 19 -4.90 -12.41 -8.09
CA PRO A 19 -4.75 -11.79 -6.78
C PRO A 19 -6.06 -11.19 -6.31
N VAL A 20 -6.46 -11.49 -5.08
CA VAL A 20 -7.66 -10.93 -4.44
C VAL A 20 -7.32 -10.61 -2.98
N GLU A 21 -7.34 -9.33 -2.65
CA GLU A 21 -7.30 -8.87 -1.27
C GLU A 21 -8.63 -9.13 -0.59
N ALA A 22 -8.59 -9.66 0.63
CA ALA A 22 -9.82 -10.01 1.34
C ALA A 22 -10.60 -8.77 1.80
N PHE A 23 -9.90 -7.76 2.32
CA PHE A 23 -10.46 -6.51 2.88
C PHE A 23 -9.52 -5.35 2.65
N ASN A 24 -10.10 -4.16 2.45
CA ASN A 24 -9.42 -2.87 2.47
C ASN A 24 -9.54 -2.23 3.86
N GLU A 25 -8.43 -2.06 4.57
CA GLU A 25 -8.32 -1.32 5.84
C GLU A 25 -9.36 -1.69 6.91
N PRO A 26 -9.51 -2.98 7.28
CA PRO A 26 -10.53 -3.37 8.25
C PRO A 26 -10.18 -2.95 9.70
N ASP A 27 -8.96 -2.47 9.92
CA ASP A 27 -8.45 -1.83 11.14
C ASP A 27 -8.73 -0.32 11.21
N ASN A 28 -9.12 0.30 10.09
CA ASN A 28 -9.51 1.72 10.06
C ASN A 28 -10.85 1.94 10.75
N GLY A 29 -10.94 2.94 11.64
CA GLY A 29 -12.15 3.26 12.39
C GLY A 29 -13.39 3.55 11.51
N ALA A 30 -13.21 4.06 10.28
CA ALA A 30 -14.29 4.34 9.35
C ALA A 30 -14.87 3.08 8.68
N TYR A 31 -14.04 2.02 8.55
CA TYR A 31 -14.38 0.78 7.84
C TYR A 31 -14.22 -0.45 8.73
N TYR A 32 -14.20 -0.25 10.05
CA TYR A 32 -13.81 -1.26 11.02
C TYR A 32 -14.62 -2.54 10.86
N VAL A 33 -13.90 -3.66 10.75
CA VAL A 33 -14.47 -5.01 10.80
C VAL A 33 -13.77 -5.75 11.93
N ASP A 34 -14.52 -6.46 12.78
CA ASP A 34 -13.93 -7.31 13.82
C ASP A 34 -12.85 -8.22 13.21
N PRO A 35 -11.63 -8.29 13.80
CA PRO A 35 -10.51 -9.01 13.22
C PRO A 35 -10.78 -10.51 13.01
N SER A 36 -11.64 -11.11 13.83
CA SER A 36 -12.02 -12.52 13.68
C SER A 36 -12.95 -12.73 12.47
N HIS A 37 -13.86 -11.79 12.23
CA HIS A 37 -14.70 -11.81 11.02
C HIS A 37 -13.87 -11.56 9.75
N ALA A 38 -12.98 -10.57 9.76
CA ALA A 38 -12.08 -10.28 8.64
C ALA A 38 -11.24 -11.52 8.28
N ALA A 39 -10.66 -12.21 9.28
CA ALA A 39 -9.93 -13.45 9.08
C ALA A 39 -10.83 -14.59 8.54
N GLY A 40 -12.07 -14.69 9.03
CA GLY A 40 -13.05 -15.66 8.53
C GLY A 40 -13.36 -15.48 7.05
N TYR A 41 -13.54 -14.24 6.60
CA TYR A 41 -13.76 -13.96 5.18
C TYR A 41 -12.55 -14.27 4.30
N PHE A 42 -11.32 -14.04 4.78
CA PHE A 42 -10.12 -14.51 4.09
C PHE A 42 -10.12 -16.05 3.98
N GLY A 43 -10.47 -16.76 5.06
CA GLY A 43 -10.62 -18.22 5.04
C GLY A 43 -11.65 -18.70 4.02
N GLU A 44 -12.81 -18.04 3.93
CA GLU A 44 -13.83 -18.31 2.91
C GLU A 44 -13.33 -18.03 1.48
N LEU A 45 -12.53 -16.98 1.30
CA LEU A 45 -11.89 -16.65 0.02
C LEU A 45 -10.95 -17.77 -0.42
N VAL A 46 -10.07 -18.24 0.47
CA VAL A 46 -9.17 -19.38 0.21
C VAL A 46 -9.98 -20.65 -0.10
N ALA A 47 -10.96 -20.98 0.74
CA ALA A 47 -11.76 -22.22 0.61
C ALA A 47 -12.61 -22.24 -0.67
N THR A 48 -13.18 -21.09 -1.05
CA THR A 48 -14.04 -20.98 -2.24
C THR A 48 -13.24 -20.79 -3.53
N GLY A 49 -12.16 -19.99 -3.46
CA GLY A 49 -11.31 -19.67 -4.60
C GLY A 49 -10.41 -20.81 -5.03
N GLY A 50 -9.93 -21.62 -4.08
CA GLY A 50 -8.98 -22.69 -4.35
C GLY A 50 -7.79 -22.17 -5.16
N SER A 51 -7.35 -22.94 -6.16
CA SER A 51 -6.22 -22.54 -7.02
C SER A 51 -6.54 -21.40 -7.99
N GLN A 52 -7.79 -20.97 -8.13
CA GLN A 52 -8.15 -19.85 -9.00
C GLN A 52 -7.79 -18.50 -8.37
N VAL A 53 -7.73 -18.44 -7.04
CA VAL A 53 -7.46 -17.20 -6.32
C VAL A 53 -6.13 -17.29 -5.61
N HIS A 54 -5.32 -16.28 -5.80
CA HIS A 54 -4.21 -15.95 -4.92
C HIS A 54 -4.75 -14.99 -3.86
N ALA A 55 -5.16 -15.54 -2.72
CA ALA A 55 -5.76 -14.74 -1.64
C ALA A 55 -4.66 -13.97 -0.91
N ILE A 56 -4.86 -12.66 -0.73
CA ILE A 56 -3.94 -11.77 -0.03
C ILE A 56 -4.62 -11.32 1.27
N ALA A 57 -3.95 -11.56 2.39
CA ALA A 57 -4.49 -11.27 3.71
C ALA A 57 -4.38 -9.78 4.03
N GLY A 58 -5.51 -9.27 4.56
CA GLY A 58 -5.72 -7.98 5.22
C GLY A 58 -4.82 -6.85 4.77
N VAL A 59 -5.39 -5.91 4.02
CA VAL A 59 -4.79 -4.60 3.77
C VAL A 59 -4.92 -3.77 5.04
N PHE A 60 -3.89 -3.70 5.88
CA PHE A 60 -3.93 -2.88 7.09
C PHE A 60 -3.69 -1.40 6.74
N GLU A 61 -4.50 -0.49 7.26
CA GLU A 61 -4.34 0.98 7.11
C GLU A 61 -2.93 1.40 7.58
N SER A 62 -2.46 0.74 8.64
CA SER A 62 -1.10 0.91 9.11
C SER A 62 -0.56 -0.39 9.68
N ALA A 63 0.74 -0.60 9.53
CA ALA A 63 1.48 -1.70 10.17
C ALA A 63 1.41 -1.75 11.72
N TRP A 64 0.67 -0.83 12.36
CA TRP A 64 0.87 -0.42 13.74
C TRP A 64 -0.19 -0.88 14.74
N ASP A 65 -1.39 -1.33 14.32
CA ASP A 65 -2.32 -1.97 15.26
C ASP A 65 -1.97 -3.45 15.47
N GLY A 66 -0.91 -3.67 16.26
CA GLY A 66 -0.48 -5.01 16.63
C GLY A 66 -1.55 -5.83 17.37
N THR A 67 -2.55 -5.19 18.00
CA THR A 67 -3.64 -5.91 18.69
C THR A 67 -4.62 -6.47 17.65
N TYR A 68 -5.04 -5.63 16.70
CA TYR A 68 -5.90 -6.05 15.60
C TYR A 68 -5.24 -7.15 14.78
N ALA A 69 -4.01 -6.90 14.31
CA ALA A 69 -3.28 -7.81 13.44
C ALA A 69 -2.99 -9.16 14.13
N THR A 70 -2.66 -9.16 15.43
CA THR A 70 -2.46 -10.40 16.20
C THR A 70 -3.76 -11.18 16.35
N THR A 71 -4.88 -10.49 16.61
CA THR A 71 -6.20 -11.15 16.72
C THR A 71 -6.62 -11.77 15.38
N TYR A 72 -6.39 -11.06 14.28
CA TYR A 72 -6.64 -11.53 12.93
C TYR A 72 -5.84 -12.81 12.63
N VAL A 73 -4.51 -12.80 12.88
CA VAL A 73 -3.64 -13.98 12.66
C VAL A 73 -4.08 -15.17 13.52
N ASN A 74 -4.45 -14.94 14.78
CA ASN A 74 -4.91 -16.01 15.67
C ASN A 74 -6.24 -16.61 15.19
N ALA A 75 -7.18 -15.77 14.75
CA ALA A 75 -8.44 -16.21 14.16
C ALA A 75 -8.20 -17.00 12.87
N LEU A 76 -7.30 -16.53 12.00
CA LEU A 76 -6.90 -17.23 10.79
C LEU A 76 -6.42 -18.66 11.10
N LYS A 77 -5.44 -18.79 12.00
CA LYS A 77 -4.85 -20.08 12.41
C LYS A 77 -5.87 -21.04 13.01
N SER A 78 -6.81 -20.51 13.80
CA SER A 78 -7.85 -21.32 14.45
C SER A 78 -8.98 -21.73 13.52
N SER A 79 -9.18 -21.03 12.40
CA SER A 79 -10.27 -21.29 11.46
C SER A 79 -10.16 -22.63 10.72
N GLY A 80 -8.97 -23.25 10.69
CA GLY A 80 -8.72 -24.52 10.02
C GLY A 80 -8.71 -24.47 8.49
N TYR A 81 -9.01 -23.31 7.89
CA TYR A 81 -8.95 -23.11 6.43
C TYR A 81 -7.53 -22.94 5.93
N SER A 82 -6.65 -22.35 6.74
CA SER A 82 -5.21 -22.27 6.51
C SER A 82 -4.47 -22.11 7.82
N SER A 83 -3.28 -22.70 7.93
CA SER A 83 -2.40 -22.49 9.09
C SER A 83 -1.66 -21.15 9.07
N SER A 84 -1.70 -20.44 7.93
CA SER A 84 -1.04 -19.16 7.70
C SER A 84 -1.60 -18.48 6.44
N ALA A 85 -1.40 -17.18 6.27
CA ALA A 85 -1.63 -16.55 4.97
C ALA A 85 -0.34 -16.66 4.15
N THR A 86 -0.45 -17.02 2.87
CA THR A 86 0.72 -17.11 1.99
C THR A 86 1.19 -15.75 1.50
N SER A 87 0.33 -14.73 1.62
CA SER A 87 0.50 -13.41 1.04
C SER A 87 -0.15 -12.35 1.91
N TRP A 88 0.49 -11.20 2.04
CA TRP A 88 0.10 -10.11 2.93
C TRP A 88 0.10 -8.78 2.21
N SER A 89 -0.82 -7.90 2.54
CA SER A 89 -0.89 -6.53 2.00
C SER A 89 -0.88 -5.49 3.11
N VAL A 90 -0.36 -4.30 2.86
CA VAL A 90 -0.36 -3.17 3.81
C VAL A 90 -0.43 -1.85 3.05
N HIS A 91 -1.02 -0.83 3.67
CA HIS A 91 -0.88 0.55 3.24
C HIS A 91 0.27 1.23 3.97
N ASP A 92 1.14 1.93 3.23
CA ASP A 92 2.29 2.62 3.82
C ASP A 92 2.51 4.00 3.19
N TYR A 93 1.87 4.98 3.81
CA TYR A 93 2.06 6.38 3.50
C TYR A 93 3.20 7.03 4.29
N ASN A 94 3.51 6.51 5.48
CA ASN A 94 4.49 7.12 6.36
C ASN A 94 5.91 6.97 5.80
N ASP A 95 6.34 5.77 5.40
CA ASP A 95 7.74 5.61 4.95
C ASP A 95 8.00 6.34 3.62
N THR A 96 6.96 6.66 2.84
CA THR A 96 7.08 7.41 1.59
C THR A 96 7.02 8.93 1.79
N THR A 97 6.14 9.42 2.67
CA THR A 97 6.05 10.87 2.95
C THR A 97 7.16 11.38 3.86
N ASP A 98 7.65 10.55 4.78
CA ASP A 98 8.79 10.88 5.64
C ASP A 98 10.12 10.88 4.85
N ALA A 99 10.17 10.22 3.69
CA ALA A 99 11.38 10.09 2.87
C ALA A 99 12.07 11.45 2.61
N GLY A 100 11.33 12.44 2.12
CA GLY A 100 11.86 13.77 1.82
C GLY A 100 11.86 14.75 2.99
N THR A 101 11.04 14.50 4.02
CA THR A 101 10.74 15.49 5.07
C THR A 101 11.42 15.21 6.40
N ILE A 102 11.61 13.94 6.76
CA ILE A 102 12.20 13.48 8.03
C ILE A 102 13.48 12.68 7.79
N GLN A 103 13.45 11.81 6.79
CA GLN A 103 14.48 10.80 6.53
C GLN A 103 15.65 11.32 5.69
N ASN A 104 15.51 12.46 4.99
CA ASN A 104 16.49 12.97 4.01
C ASN A 104 16.90 11.93 2.95
N CYS A 105 15.99 11.01 2.61
CA CYS A 105 16.16 9.98 1.61
C CYS A 105 16.58 10.62 0.27
N SER A 106 17.74 10.23 -0.25
CA SER A 106 18.28 10.79 -1.48
C SER A 106 19.20 9.80 -2.20
N PRO A 107 19.48 10.00 -3.50
CA PRO A 107 20.46 9.19 -4.22
C PRO A 107 21.86 9.15 -3.58
N SER A 108 22.24 10.22 -2.87
CA SER A 108 23.53 10.32 -2.17
C SER A 108 23.52 9.73 -0.76
N ASP A 109 22.35 9.42 -0.19
CA ASP A 109 22.19 8.92 1.18
C ASP A 109 21.03 7.91 1.27
N LEU A 110 21.15 6.83 0.49
CA LEU A 110 20.18 5.73 0.47
C LEU A 110 19.91 5.11 1.86
N PRO A 111 20.90 4.93 2.76
CA PRO A 111 20.64 4.39 4.09
C PRO A 111 19.69 5.25 4.93
N ALA A 112 19.52 6.52 4.58
CA ALA A 112 18.61 7.42 5.27
C ALA A 112 17.13 7.14 4.93
N CYS A 113 16.84 6.46 3.80
CA CYS A 113 15.51 5.94 3.43
C CYS A 113 15.09 4.77 4.36
N ASN A 114 14.85 5.09 5.63
CA ASN A 114 14.48 4.13 6.66
C ASN A 114 13.00 3.76 6.50
N HIS A 115 12.71 2.75 5.68
CA HIS A 115 11.38 2.14 5.52
C HIS A 115 11.00 1.31 6.75
N GLN A 116 10.92 1.98 7.90
CA GLN A 116 10.80 1.38 9.20
C GLN A 116 9.44 0.71 9.40
N SER A 117 8.35 1.34 8.92
CA SER A 117 7.00 0.82 9.10
C SER A 117 6.85 -0.54 8.42
N VAL A 118 7.28 -0.65 7.16
CA VAL A 118 7.23 -1.92 6.42
C VAL A 118 8.21 -2.94 6.99
N SER A 119 9.42 -2.51 7.38
CA SER A 119 10.39 -3.41 8.02
C SER A 119 9.85 -4.00 9.32
N GLN A 120 9.15 -3.21 10.12
CA GLN A 120 8.52 -3.67 11.36
C GLN A 120 7.32 -4.59 11.10
N PHE A 121 6.51 -4.32 10.07
CA PHE A 121 5.44 -5.23 9.65
C PHE A 121 6.00 -6.61 9.27
N ILE A 122 7.04 -6.65 8.43
CA ILE A 122 7.69 -7.89 8.01
C ILE A 122 8.28 -8.63 9.22
N TRP A 123 8.94 -7.92 10.12
CA TRP A 123 9.46 -8.51 11.35
C TRP A 123 8.34 -9.06 12.24
N TRP A 124 7.22 -8.34 12.36
CA TRP A 124 6.06 -8.78 13.11
C TRP A 124 5.47 -10.07 12.49
N LEU A 125 5.28 -10.13 11.18
CA LEU A 125 4.84 -11.36 10.48
C LEU A 125 5.74 -12.55 10.80
N GLN A 126 7.06 -12.36 10.72
CA GLN A 126 8.05 -13.39 11.09
C GLN A 126 7.90 -13.81 12.56
N SER A 127 7.67 -12.87 13.48
CA SER A 127 7.44 -13.15 14.90
C SER A 127 6.18 -13.97 15.15
N GLN A 128 5.17 -13.83 14.28
CA GLN A 128 3.95 -14.63 14.30
C GLN A 128 4.12 -15.98 13.58
N GLY A 129 5.27 -16.26 12.96
CA GLY A 129 5.48 -17.46 12.15
C GLY A 129 4.74 -17.41 10.81
N GLU A 130 4.38 -16.23 10.33
CA GLU A 130 3.76 -16.03 9.02
C GLU A 130 4.82 -15.94 7.90
N PRO A 131 4.53 -16.45 6.70
CA PRO A 131 5.35 -16.24 5.51
C PRO A 131 5.52 -14.75 5.17
N THR A 132 6.73 -14.38 4.73
CA THR A 132 7.08 -13.01 4.28
C THR A 132 7.64 -12.99 2.86
N SER A 133 7.54 -14.09 2.13
CA SER A 133 8.01 -14.20 0.75
C SER A 133 7.11 -13.49 -0.27
N ASP A 134 5.95 -12.99 0.16
CA ASP A 134 4.96 -12.35 -0.70
C ASP A 134 4.20 -11.27 0.07
N VAL A 135 4.86 -10.13 0.28
CA VAL A 135 4.33 -8.93 0.91
C VAL A 135 4.07 -7.88 -0.16
N TRP A 136 2.90 -7.25 -0.08
CA TRP A 136 2.39 -6.26 -1.01
C TRP A 136 2.20 -4.94 -0.27
N ILE A 137 2.58 -3.84 -0.91
CA ILE A 137 2.26 -2.49 -0.47
C ILE A 137 1.27 -1.95 -1.47
N THR A 138 -0.02 -2.06 -1.16
CA THR A 138 -1.09 -1.85 -2.14
C THR A 138 -1.58 -0.43 -2.22
N GLU A 139 -1.25 0.37 -1.21
CA GLU A 139 -1.33 1.82 -1.31
C GLU A 139 -0.16 2.49 -0.60
N SER A 140 0.44 3.44 -1.29
CA SER A 140 1.54 4.28 -0.81
C SER A 140 1.67 5.47 -1.76
N GLY A 141 2.11 6.62 -1.27
CA GLY A 141 2.22 7.81 -2.09
C GLY A 141 2.24 9.08 -1.27
N ASP A 142 2.07 10.20 -1.95
CA ASP A 142 2.04 11.52 -1.30
C ASP A 142 0.73 11.72 -0.52
N ALA A 143 0.74 11.30 0.76
CA ALA A 143 -0.35 11.48 1.69
C ALA A 143 0.19 11.94 3.04
N LYS A 144 -0.09 13.19 3.43
CA LYS A 144 0.34 13.67 4.75
C LYS A 144 -0.63 13.25 5.84
N ASN A 145 -0.06 12.74 6.94
CA ASN A 145 -0.74 12.47 8.20
C ASN A 145 -1.52 13.69 8.71
N CYS A 146 -2.83 13.53 8.80
CA CYS A 146 -3.76 14.58 9.22
C CYS A 146 -3.69 14.74 10.75
N SER A 147 -3.21 15.90 11.23
CA SER A 147 -3.62 16.34 12.56
C SER A 147 -5.09 16.79 12.53
N SER A 148 -5.75 16.79 13.68
CA SER A 148 -7.16 17.17 13.86
C SER A 148 -7.55 18.59 13.40
N ASN A 149 -6.59 19.42 12.93
CA ASN A 149 -6.81 20.79 12.45
C ASN A 149 -6.62 20.96 10.93
N GLY A 150 -6.77 19.88 10.16
CA GLY A 150 -6.74 19.90 8.70
C GLY A 150 -5.38 19.51 8.15
N CYS A 151 -5.41 18.75 7.06
CA CYS A 151 -4.21 18.34 6.36
C CYS A 151 -3.84 19.42 5.34
N TRP A 152 -2.55 19.70 5.24
CA TRP A 152 -2.01 20.60 4.22
C TRP A 152 -0.68 20.00 3.82
N LEU A 153 -0.65 19.32 2.68
CA LEU A 153 0.57 19.31 1.88
C LEU A 153 0.74 20.73 1.32
N THR A 154 1.99 21.18 1.21
CA THR A 154 2.23 22.43 0.48
C THR A 154 2.10 22.23 -1.04
N HIS A 155 1.78 21.00 -1.48
CA HIS A 155 1.81 20.54 -2.88
C HIS A 155 3.07 21.02 -3.59
N SER A 156 4.19 21.06 -2.86
CA SER A 156 5.41 21.55 -3.47
C SER A 156 5.94 20.45 -4.38
N ARG A 157 6.30 20.84 -5.60
CA ARG A 157 6.92 19.94 -6.59
C ARG A 157 8.10 19.12 -6.02
N SER A 158 8.80 19.66 -5.02
CA SER A 158 9.91 18.99 -4.34
C SER A 158 9.44 17.86 -3.43
N GLU A 159 8.35 18.03 -2.69
CA GLU A 159 7.75 16.97 -1.87
C GLU A 159 7.30 15.81 -2.76
N GLU A 160 6.54 16.10 -3.82
CA GLU A 160 6.07 15.10 -4.79
C GLU A 160 7.23 14.24 -5.35
N ALA A 161 8.34 14.89 -5.74
CA ALA A 161 9.51 14.22 -6.28
C ALA A 161 10.23 13.36 -5.22
N ASN A 162 10.40 13.85 -3.99
CA ASN A 162 11.09 13.10 -2.94
C ASN A 162 10.24 11.94 -2.42
N THR A 163 8.93 12.11 -2.30
CA THR A 163 8.02 11.02 -1.91
C THR A 163 7.98 9.92 -2.95
N ALA A 164 7.90 10.27 -4.23
CA ALA A 164 8.03 9.29 -5.32
C ALA A 164 9.38 8.56 -5.28
N TYR A 165 10.46 9.25 -4.90
CA TYR A 165 11.77 8.63 -4.77
C TYR A 165 11.84 7.65 -3.58
N GLY A 166 11.28 8.04 -2.44
CA GLY A 166 11.10 7.14 -1.29
C GLY A 166 10.27 5.91 -1.64
N TRP A 167 9.18 6.11 -2.38
CA TRP A 167 8.36 5.01 -2.90
C TRP A 167 9.16 4.06 -3.81
N GLU A 168 10.01 4.57 -4.70
CA GLU A 168 10.88 3.71 -5.53
C GLU A 168 11.85 2.87 -4.68
N GLN A 169 12.39 3.43 -3.58
CA GLN A 169 13.27 2.68 -2.68
C GLN A 169 12.50 1.61 -1.88
N LEU A 170 11.25 1.90 -1.52
CA LEU A 170 10.36 1.00 -0.79
C LEU A 170 10.10 -0.30 -1.55
N ARG A 171 10.17 -0.30 -2.89
CA ARG A 171 10.00 -1.48 -3.75
C ARG A 171 10.98 -2.62 -3.45
N SER A 172 12.11 -2.33 -2.80
CA SER A 172 13.06 -3.36 -2.39
C SER A 172 12.61 -4.17 -1.17
N TYR A 173 11.56 -3.75 -0.47
CA TYR A 173 11.05 -4.36 0.76
C TYR A 173 9.82 -5.25 0.53
N ALA A 174 9.19 -5.17 -0.64
CA ALA A 174 7.95 -5.87 -0.97
C ALA A 174 8.01 -6.46 -2.38
N GLN A 175 7.28 -7.55 -2.62
CA GLN A 175 7.17 -8.19 -3.93
C GLN A 175 6.36 -7.33 -4.90
N HIS A 176 5.38 -6.61 -4.37
CA HIS A 176 4.52 -5.72 -5.13
C HIS A 176 4.36 -4.39 -4.38
N THR A 177 4.46 -3.29 -5.11
CA THR A 177 4.29 -1.94 -4.57
C THR A 177 3.47 -1.15 -5.57
N PHE A 178 2.42 -0.49 -5.09
CA PHE A 178 1.50 0.27 -5.90
C PHE A 178 1.46 1.71 -5.42
N TRP A 179 1.60 2.64 -6.35
CA TRP A 179 1.40 4.05 -6.09
C TRP A 179 -0.11 4.33 -6.03
N TYR A 180 -0.58 4.86 -4.92
CA TYR A 180 -1.97 5.25 -4.79
C TYR A 180 -2.20 6.54 -5.55
N GLN A 181 -2.97 6.48 -6.63
CA GLN A 181 -3.30 7.64 -7.46
C GLN A 181 -4.65 8.21 -7.02
N TRP A 182 -4.62 9.30 -6.28
CA TRP A 182 -5.83 9.99 -5.81
C TRP A 182 -5.73 11.48 -6.08
N GLN A 183 -6.77 12.04 -6.70
CA GLN A 183 -6.90 13.48 -6.90
C GLN A 183 -8.26 13.93 -6.37
N THR A 184 -8.25 14.83 -5.41
CA THR A 184 -9.47 15.37 -4.84
C THR A 184 -9.83 16.69 -5.49
N SER A 185 -11.11 16.84 -5.84
CA SER A 185 -11.64 18.13 -6.26
C SER A 185 -12.00 18.97 -5.02
N GLY A 186 -10.98 19.39 -4.25
CA GLY A 186 -11.05 20.60 -3.42
C GLY A 186 -11.68 20.52 -2.02
N THR A 187 -11.93 19.35 -1.42
CA THR A 187 -12.47 19.25 -0.04
C THR A 187 -11.58 18.52 0.95
N ASP A 188 -10.80 17.57 0.48
CA ASP A 188 -9.85 16.76 1.22
C ASP A 188 -8.45 17.05 0.67
N SER A 189 -7.53 17.41 1.53
CA SER A 189 -6.18 17.87 1.23
C SER A 189 -5.22 16.76 0.76
N TRP A 190 -5.76 15.66 0.28
CA TRP A 190 -5.00 14.53 -0.23
C TRP A 190 -4.94 14.62 -1.75
N ASP A 191 -3.72 14.80 -2.29
CA ASP A 191 -3.49 14.69 -3.72
C ASP A 191 -2.17 13.96 -3.99
N SER A 192 -2.27 12.68 -4.33
CA SER A 192 -1.15 11.85 -4.75
C SER A 192 -1.16 11.62 -6.27
N ALA A 193 -1.87 12.46 -7.02
CA ALA A 193 -1.99 12.26 -8.46
C ALA A 193 -0.65 12.44 -9.16
N LEU A 194 -0.39 11.58 -10.15
CA LEU A 194 0.80 11.65 -11.00
C LEU A 194 0.67 12.70 -12.13
N VAL A 195 -0.56 13.14 -12.41
CA VAL A 195 -0.87 14.19 -13.37
C VAL A 195 -1.73 15.23 -12.70
N ASN A 196 -1.53 16.50 -13.04
CA ASN A 196 -2.38 17.58 -12.53
C ASN A 196 -3.74 17.60 -13.22
N SER A 197 -4.63 18.52 -12.78
CA SER A 197 -5.99 18.67 -13.33
C SER A 197 -6.04 19.06 -14.82
N SER A 198 -4.93 19.55 -15.38
CA SER A 198 -4.79 19.84 -16.81
C SER A 198 -4.18 18.68 -17.61
N GLY A 199 -3.94 17.53 -16.97
CA GLY A 199 -3.33 16.34 -17.57
C GLY A 199 -1.83 16.43 -17.77
N GLN A 200 -1.14 17.42 -17.18
CA GLN A 200 0.31 17.54 -17.26
C GLN A 200 0.97 16.64 -16.20
N PRO A 201 2.04 15.89 -16.55
CA PRO A 201 2.78 15.11 -15.58
C PRO A 201 3.37 15.97 -14.46
N ARG A 202 3.31 15.45 -13.24
CA ARG A 202 3.94 16.02 -12.05
C ARG A 202 5.34 15.43 -11.83
N PRO A 203 6.22 16.08 -11.06
CA PRO A 203 7.52 15.54 -10.67
C PRO A 203 7.50 14.09 -10.20
N SER A 204 6.49 13.68 -9.42
CA SER A 204 6.29 12.28 -8.99
C SER A 204 6.19 11.31 -10.17
N TYR A 205 5.49 11.69 -11.25
CA TYR A 205 5.44 10.90 -12.48
C TYR A 205 6.81 10.76 -13.13
N CYS A 206 7.62 11.82 -13.18
CA CYS A 206 8.96 11.73 -13.77
C CYS A 206 9.87 10.78 -13.00
N VAL A 207 9.82 10.82 -11.67
CA VAL A 207 10.57 9.89 -10.82
C VAL A 207 10.17 8.45 -11.13
N ILE A 208 8.86 8.15 -11.13
CA ILE A 208 8.38 6.77 -11.29
C ILE A 208 8.51 6.27 -12.74
N ALA A 209 8.06 7.07 -13.72
CA ALA A 209 7.98 6.63 -15.12
C ALA A 209 9.33 6.68 -15.84
N PHE A 210 10.24 7.58 -15.43
CA PHE A 210 11.54 7.77 -16.08
C PHE A 210 12.73 7.41 -15.20
N ASN A 211 12.49 6.92 -13.97
CA ASN A 211 13.54 6.56 -13.00
C ASN A 211 14.50 7.73 -12.73
N GLU A 212 13.94 8.92 -12.59
CA GLU A 212 14.69 10.16 -12.34
C GLU A 212 14.94 10.37 -10.86
N THR A 213 16.07 10.99 -10.53
CA THR A 213 16.28 11.54 -9.19
C THR A 213 15.35 12.74 -8.95
N PRO A 214 15.05 13.11 -7.69
CA PRO A 214 14.20 14.27 -7.41
C PRO A 214 14.69 15.57 -8.09
N ALA A 215 15.99 15.82 -8.09
CA ALA A 215 16.57 17.00 -8.75
C ALA A 215 16.38 17.00 -10.27
N GLN A 216 16.47 15.83 -10.91
CA GLN A 216 16.20 15.69 -12.34
C GLN A 216 14.73 15.96 -12.64
N ALA A 217 13.80 15.31 -11.93
CA ALA A 217 12.37 15.46 -12.11
C ALA A 217 11.88 16.91 -11.94
N LEU A 218 12.48 17.66 -11.00
CA LEU A 218 12.17 19.08 -10.79
C LEU A 218 12.56 19.97 -11.97
N SER A 219 13.65 19.61 -12.66
CA SER A 219 14.18 20.33 -13.82
C SER A 219 13.66 19.81 -15.16
N ASP A 220 12.95 18.69 -15.17
CA ASP A 220 12.46 18.07 -16.40
C ASP A 220 11.25 18.79 -16.97
N SER A 221 11.41 19.30 -18.20
CA SER A 221 10.35 20.01 -18.92
C SER A 221 9.11 19.17 -19.26
N ARG A 222 9.21 17.83 -19.21
CA ARG A 222 8.08 16.90 -19.39
C ARG A 222 7.17 16.83 -18.17
N CYS A 223 7.66 17.22 -17.00
CA CYS A 223 6.90 17.21 -15.75
C CYS A 223 6.70 18.61 -15.16
N PRO A 224 6.07 19.54 -15.91
CA PRO A 224 5.87 20.90 -15.45
C PRO A 224 4.73 21.01 -14.42
N GLY A 225 3.95 19.95 -14.22
CA GLY A 225 2.80 19.95 -13.33
C GLY A 225 3.18 20.23 -11.88
N SER A 226 2.24 20.84 -11.17
CA SER A 226 2.17 20.96 -9.72
C SER A 226 0.75 20.67 -9.24
#